data_AF-A0A5E4FNQ9-F1
#
_entry.id   AF-A0A5E4FNQ9-F1
#
_cell.length_a   1.000
_cell.length_b   1.000
_cell.length_c   1.000
_cell.angle_alpha   90.00
_cell.angle_beta   90.00
_cell.angle_gamma   90.00
#
_symmetry.space_group_name_H-M   'P 1'
#
loop_
_entity.id
_entity.type
_entity.pdbx_description
1 polymer ?
#
loop_
_entity_poly.entity_id
_entity_poly.type
_entity_poly.pdbx_seq_one_letter_code
_entity_poly.pdbx_strand_id
1 'polypeptide(L)'
;MLADRRSKEYEEGVEEFLRIALANVIDHGRICYPCQKCKSHFVLSARDIDEDIFGVEKMIYVLKEDVISFIQMNEIGQAVITAYIRYLNNLVKDQEWEPKISFMDPSRTFHDPNSPDEAGRVQYIVKALNQTSIDNIFLIPYNPGGHWILTIIDEERDNVYIMDPLGARYPHDIWKRIGAPKQADGKTCGYCVMRYMKEICEDSSLAFRTKYASRRKKVFYTQMELDKVRDEWAHHVLEWI
;
A
#
# COMPACT_ATOMS: atom_id res chain seq x y z
N MET A 1 26.27 4.10 -8.43
CA MET A 1 25.51 5.04 -9.28
C MET A 1 24.11 4.46 -9.42
N LEU A 2 23.07 5.23 -9.11
CA LEU A 2 21.70 4.76 -9.28
C LEU A 2 21.32 4.94 -10.75
N ALA A 3 20.72 3.91 -11.34
CA ALA A 3 20.31 3.90 -12.74
C ALA A 3 19.37 5.08 -13.02
N ASP A 4 19.60 5.79 -14.12
CA ASP A 4 18.67 6.80 -14.63
C ASP A 4 17.40 6.06 -15.07
N ARG A 5 16.27 6.33 -14.41
CA ARG A 5 15.01 5.61 -14.66
C ARG A 5 14.26 6.13 -15.89
N ARG A 6 14.86 7.06 -16.63
CA ARG A 6 14.53 7.39 -18.02
C ARG A 6 15.51 6.75 -19.02
N SER A 7 16.44 5.94 -18.53
CA SER A 7 17.35 5.22 -19.39
C SER A 7 16.67 4.02 -20.02
N LYS A 8 17.18 3.67 -21.19
CA LYS A 8 16.80 2.46 -21.90
C LYS A 8 17.03 1.20 -21.06
N GLU A 9 18.04 1.18 -20.18
CA GLU A 9 18.31 0.02 -19.33
C GLU A 9 17.20 -0.23 -18.29
N TYR A 10 16.55 0.82 -17.77
CA TYR A 10 15.42 0.67 -16.86
C TYR A 10 14.18 0.14 -17.59
N GLU A 11 13.89 0.66 -18.79
CA GLU A 11 12.81 0.16 -19.65
C GLU A 11 13.06 -1.29 -20.07
N GLU A 12 14.28 -1.64 -20.48
CA GLU A 12 14.65 -3.01 -20.85
C GLU A 12 14.58 -3.96 -19.64
N GLY A 13 14.98 -3.53 -18.44
CA GLY A 13 14.86 -4.32 -17.21
C GLY A 13 13.40 -4.62 -16.84
N VAL A 14 12.50 -3.69 -17.14
CA VAL A 14 11.06 -3.85 -16.97
C VAL A 14 10.45 -4.79 -18.03
N GLU A 15 10.84 -4.62 -19.29
CA GLU A 15 10.39 -5.52 -20.36
C GLU A 15 10.87 -6.95 -20.08
N GLU A 16 12.09 -7.09 -19.56
CA GLU A 16 12.64 -8.36 -19.11
C GLU A 16 11.90 -8.90 -17.88
N PHE A 17 11.49 -8.07 -16.92
CA PHE A 17 10.58 -8.48 -15.83
C PHE A 17 9.29 -9.07 -16.41
N LEU A 18 8.64 -8.38 -17.36
CA LEU A 18 7.42 -8.88 -18.00
C LEU A 18 7.68 -10.18 -18.77
N ARG A 19 8.84 -10.31 -19.43
CA ARG A 19 9.25 -11.50 -20.16
C ARG A 19 9.49 -12.69 -19.23
N ILE A 20 10.22 -12.50 -18.14
CA ILE A 20 10.50 -13.50 -17.11
C ILE A 20 9.17 -13.94 -16.46
N ALA A 21 8.32 -12.97 -16.12
CA ALA A 21 7.01 -13.19 -15.54
C ALA A 21 6.11 -14.05 -16.45
N LEU A 22 6.16 -13.83 -17.76
CA LEU A 22 5.45 -14.64 -18.76
C LEU A 22 6.08 -16.02 -18.99
N ALA A 23 7.40 -16.13 -18.90
CA ALA A 23 8.14 -17.35 -19.21
C ALA A 23 8.19 -18.37 -18.05
N ASN A 24 8.08 -17.91 -16.80
CA ASN A 24 8.27 -18.73 -15.60
C ASN A 24 6.98 -18.99 -14.83
N VAL A 25 5.82 -18.91 -15.48
CA VAL A 25 4.54 -19.30 -14.85
C VAL A 25 4.56 -20.79 -14.55
N ILE A 26 4.96 -21.17 -13.33
CA ILE A 26 5.05 -22.57 -12.89
C ILE A 26 3.71 -23.04 -12.31
N ASP A 27 2.96 -22.14 -11.66
CA ASP A 27 1.64 -22.41 -11.07
C ASP A 27 0.53 -21.70 -11.87
N HIS A 28 -0.08 -22.43 -12.81
CA HIS A 28 -1.19 -21.95 -13.63
C HIS A 28 -2.45 -21.54 -12.82
N GLY A 29 -2.49 -21.78 -11.51
CA GLY A 29 -3.55 -21.29 -10.61
C GLY A 29 -3.36 -19.85 -10.09
N ARG A 30 -2.12 -19.33 -10.10
CA ARG A 30 -1.74 -18.00 -9.57
C ARG A 30 -1.73 -16.89 -10.62
N ILE A 31 -1.78 -17.23 -11.89
CA ILE A 31 -1.84 -16.24 -12.99
C ILE A 31 -3.11 -16.55 -13.79
N CYS A 32 -4.17 -15.78 -13.55
CA CYS A 32 -5.48 -15.98 -14.19
C CYS A 32 -5.80 -14.85 -15.16
N TYR A 33 -6.06 -15.17 -16.43
CA TYR A 33 -6.57 -14.21 -17.42
C TYR A 33 -8.04 -13.87 -17.12
N PRO A 34 -8.44 -12.58 -17.04
CA PRO A 34 -9.64 -12.20 -16.30
C PRO A 34 -11.00 -12.51 -16.96
N CYS A 35 -11.12 -13.03 -18.20
CA CYS A 35 -12.43 -13.46 -18.74
C CYS A 35 -12.36 -14.18 -20.11
N GLN A 36 -13.27 -15.16 -20.31
CA GLN A 36 -13.45 -15.99 -21.53
C GLN A 36 -14.09 -15.27 -22.74
N LYS A 37 -14.35 -13.97 -22.71
CA LYS A 37 -14.94 -13.22 -23.85
C LYS A 37 -14.00 -12.24 -24.58
N CYS A 38 -12.96 -11.70 -23.95
CA CYS A 38 -12.38 -10.42 -24.40
C CYS A 38 -10.89 -10.38 -24.80
N LYS A 39 -10.16 -11.50 -24.81
CA LYS A 39 -8.75 -11.63 -25.28
C LYS A 39 -7.70 -10.78 -24.50
N SER A 40 -6.78 -11.50 -23.84
CA SER A 40 -5.38 -11.12 -23.52
C SER A 40 -5.08 -9.86 -22.68
N HIS A 41 -5.27 -9.94 -21.35
CA HIS A 41 -4.56 -9.08 -20.39
C HIS A 41 -3.76 -9.96 -19.41
N PHE A 42 -2.47 -9.67 -19.23
CA PHE A 42 -1.61 -10.35 -18.27
C PHE A 42 -1.98 -9.89 -16.85
N VAL A 43 -2.14 -10.85 -15.94
CA VAL A 43 -2.57 -10.60 -14.55
C VAL A 43 -1.76 -11.46 -13.62
N LEU A 44 -1.10 -10.83 -12.66
CA LEU A 44 -0.50 -11.50 -11.52
C LEU A 44 -1.56 -11.58 -10.44
N SER A 45 -1.79 -12.79 -9.90
CA SER A 45 -2.63 -12.93 -8.73
C SER A 45 -1.91 -13.72 -7.65
N ALA A 46 -2.31 -13.49 -6.43
CA ALA A 46 -2.02 -14.44 -5.37
C ALA A 46 -3.33 -14.87 -4.72
N ARG A 47 -3.43 -16.18 -4.50
CA ARG A 47 -4.48 -16.79 -3.68
C ARG A 47 -4.02 -16.77 -2.23
N ASP A 48 -4.98 -16.86 -1.31
CA ASP A 48 -4.75 -17.03 0.13
C ASP A 48 -4.01 -15.87 0.80
N ILE A 49 -4.15 -14.65 0.27
CA ILE A 49 -3.32 -13.52 0.73
C ILE A 49 -3.74 -13.02 2.12
N ASP A 50 -5.00 -13.20 2.53
CA ASP A 50 -5.65 -12.08 3.20
C ASP A 50 -6.62 -12.38 4.35
N GLU A 51 -6.96 -13.64 4.66
CA GLU A 51 -7.78 -13.85 5.87
C GLU A 51 -6.97 -13.52 7.13
N ASP A 52 -5.68 -13.84 7.14
CA ASP A 52 -4.77 -13.54 8.24
C ASP A 52 -4.41 -12.05 8.32
N ILE A 53 -4.35 -11.33 7.19
CA ILE A 53 -4.03 -9.90 7.16
C ILE A 53 -5.27 -9.03 7.38
N PHE A 54 -6.36 -9.31 6.65
CA PHE A 54 -7.55 -8.46 6.59
C PHE A 54 -8.78 -9.06 7.28
N GLY A 55 -8.73 -10.29 7.78
CA GLY A 55 -9.88 -10.96 8.41
C GLY A 55 -10.99 -11.36 7.43
N VAL A 56 -10.69 -11.36 6.12
CA VAL A 56 -11.60 -11.73 5.03
C VAL A 56 -10.82 -12.40 3.90
N GLU A 57 -11.41 -13.44 3.30
CA GLU A 57 -10.84 -14.06 2.10
C GLU A 57 -10.83 -13.06 0.94
N LYS A 58 -9.66 -12.90 0.31
CA LYS A 58 -9.47 -11.99 -0.81
C LYS A 58 -8.40 -12.53 -1.76
N MET A 59 -8.64 -12.29 -3.04
CA MET A 59 -7.63 -12.40 -4.09
C MET A 59 -7.23 -11.00 -4.56
N ILE A 60 -5.93 -10.77 -4.67
CA ILE A 60 -5.39 -9.55 -5.29
C ILE A 60 -5.08 -9.86 -6.75
N TYR A 61 -5.51 -8.96 -7.63
CA TYR A 61 -5.19 -8.99 -9.05
C TYR A 61 -4.37 -7.75 -9.39
N VAL A 62 -3.14 -7.95 -9.82
CA VAL A 62 -2.27 -6.91 -10.35
C VAL A 62 -2.26 -7.06 -11.87
N LEU A 63 -2.85 -6.09 -12.57
CA LEU A 63 -2.96 -6.10 -14.01
C LEU A 63 -1.68 -5.58 -14.67
N LYS A 64 -1.50 -5.88 -15.96
CA LYS A 64 -0.42 -5.29 -16.78
C LYS A 64 -0.42 -3.76 -16.70
N GLU A 65 -1.59 -3.14 -16.67
CA GLU A 65 -1.77 -1.70 -16.62
C GLU A 65 -1.33 -1.12 -15.26
N ASP A 66 -1.53 -1.87 -14.17
CA ASP A 66 -1.02 -1.51 -12.84
C ASP A 66 0.51 -1.51 -12.85
N VAL A 67 1.11 -2.56 -13.42
CA VAL A 67 2.57 -2.69 -13.56
C VAL A 67 3.13 -1.53 -14.38
N ILE A 68 2.57 -1.26 -15.56
CA ILE A 68 2.99 -0.14 -16.43
C ILE A 68 2.89 1.20 -15.68
N SER A 69 1.76 1.46 -15.02
CA SER A 69 1.56 2.70 -14.27
C SER A 69 2.59 2.84 -13.13
N PHE A 70 2.85 1.73 -12.44
CA PHE A 70 3.83 1.66 -11.36
C PHE A 70 5.26 1.93 -11.86
N ILE A 71 5.61 1.43 -13.05
CA ILE A 71 6.89 1.63 -13.73
C ILE A 71 7.07 3.07 -14.23
N GLN A 72 5.99 3.72 -14.63
CA GLN A 72 6.03 5.07 -15.19
C GLN A 72 5.90 6.17 -14.13
N MET A 73 5.89 5.83 -12.83
CA MET A 73 5.60 6.79 -11.75
C MET A 73 4.25 7.51 -11.94
N ASN A 74 3.26 6.79 -12.46
CA ASN A 74 1.89 7.29 -12.58
C ASN A 74 1.09 6.96 -11.31
N GLU A 75 -0.14 7.46 -11.24
CA GLU A 75 -1.05 7.15 -10.14
C GLU A 75 -1.26 5.63 -10.01
N ILE A 76 -1.29 5.15 -8.78
CA ILE A 76 -1.39 3.72 -8.49
C ILE A 76 -2.75 3.39 -7.88
N GLY A 77 -3.28 2.23 -8.28
CA GLY A 77 -4.52 1.69 -7.74
C GLY A 77 -4.34 0.95 -6.42
N GLN A 78 -5.48 0.59 -5.82
CA GLN A 78 -5.52 -0.19 -4.58
C GLN A 78 -4.77 -1.52 -4.68
N ALA A 79 -4.80 -2.20 -5.84
CA ALA A 79 -4.17 -3.50 -6.02
C ALA A 79 -2.65 -3.46 -5.73
N VAL A 80 -1.97 -2.42 -6.20
CA VAL A 80 -0.55 -2.19 -5.94
C VAL A 80 -0.29 -1.97 -4.45
N ILE A 81 -1.12 -1.15 -3.80
CA ILE A 81 -1.01 -0.86 -2.36
C ILE A 81 -1.28 -2.12 -1.53
N THR A 82 -2.30 -2.91 -1.86
CA THR A 82 -2.62 -4.16 -1.17
C THR A 82 -1.49 -5.18 -1.33
N ALA A 83 -0.90 -5.30 -2.52
CA ALA A 83 0.28 -6.14 -2.73
C ALA A 83 1.48 -5.68 -1.88
N TYR A 84 1.66 -4.37 -1.68
CA TYR A 84 2.70 -3.87 -0.78
C TYR A 84 2.38 -4.11 0.69
N ILE A 85 1.11 -4.00 1.10
CA ILE A 85 0.69 -4.36 2.47
C ILE A 85 1.08 -5.81 2.77
N ARG A 86 0.90 -6.73 1.84
CA ARG A 86 1.32 -8.13 2.01
C ARG A 86 2.82 -8.24 2.30
N TYR A 87 3.67 -7.55 1.53
CA TYR A 87 5.11 -7.47 1.78
C TYR A 87 5.39 -6.91 3.19
N LEU A 88 4.72 -5.82 3.58
CA LEU A 88 4.90 -5.22 4.90
C LEU A 88 4.42 -6.13 6.03
N ASN A 89 3.38 -6.92 5.81
CA ASN A 89 2.89 -7.87 6.79
C ASN A 89 3.91 -8.99 7.05
N ASN A 90 4.53 -9.51 5.99
CA ASN A 90 5.65 -10.45 6.14
C ASN A 90 6.81 -9.81 6.94
N LEU A 91 7.12 -8.55 6.67
CA LEU A 91 8.13 -7.81 7.43
C LEU A 91 7.75 -7.62 8.92
N VAL A 92 6.48 -7.41 9.25
CA VAL A 92 5.99 -7.32 10.64
C VAL A 92 6.06 -8.68 11.33
N LYS A 93 5.68 -9.76 10.63
CA LYS A 93 5.81 -11.16 11.08
C LYS A 93 7.25 -11.53 11.41
N ASP A 94 8.17 -11.25 10.49
CA ASP A 94 9.60 -11.56 10.64
C ASP A 94 10.24 -10.83 11.82
N GLN A 95 9.66 -9.70 12.23
CA GLN A 95 10.10 -8.93 13.40
C GLN A 95 9.42 -9.37 14.72
N GLU A 96 8.53 -10.37 14.67
CA GLU A 96 7.70 -10.84 15.80
C GLU A 96 6.87 -9.71 16.43
N TRP A 97 6.37 -8.78 15.59
CA TRP A 97 5.57 -7.64 16.05
C TRP A 97 4.08 -7.85 15.94
N GLU A 98 3.60 -9.01 15.50
CA GLU A 98 2.17 -9.28 15.51
C GLU A 98 1.66 -9.46 16.96
N PRO A 99 0.50 -8.89 17.33
CA PRO A 99 -0.42 -8.09 16.51
C PRO A 99 -0.25 -6.56 16.69
N LYS A 100 0.91 -6.04 17.08
CA LYS A 100 1.14 -4.60 17.36
C LYS A 100 0.93 -3.69 16.15
N ILE A 101 1.12 -4.18 14.94
CA ILE A 101 0.79 -3.46 13.70
C ILE A 101 -0.15 -4.35 12.89
N SER A 102 -1.28 -3.78 12.48
CA SER A 102 -2.27 -4.43 11.63
C SER A 102 -2.61 -3.54 10.43
N PHE A 103 -3.12 -4.14 9.35
CA PHE A 103 -3.49 -3.42 8.14
C PHE A 103 -4.98 -3.59 7.84
N MET A 104 -5.60 -2.60 7.18
CA MET A 104 -6.96 -2.73 6.64
C MET A 104 -6.94 -2.71 5.12
N ASP A 105 -7.86 -3.46 4.51
CA ASP A 105 -7.99 -3.61 3.06
C ASP A 105 -8.38 -2.26 2.41
N PRO A 106 -7.50 -1.67 1.57
CA PRO A 106 -7.78 -0.41 0.90
C PRO A 106 -9.07 -0.41 0.07
N SER A 107 -9.49 -1.58 -0.44
CA SER A 107 -10.74 -1.70 -1.22
C SER A 107 -12.01 -1.74 -0.38
N ARG A 108 -11.89 -2.00 0.92
CA ARG A 108 -12.99 -1.94 1.88
C ARG A 108 -13.05 -0.59 2.59
N THR A 109 -11.94 0.13 2.63
CA THR A 109 -11.86 1.46 3.26
C THR A 109 -12.01 2.61 2.28
N PHE A 110 -11.84 2.39 0.97
CA PHE A 110 -12.06 3.39 -0.09
C PHE A 110 -13.41 4.10 0.06
N HIS A 111 -13.42 5.40 -0.25
CA HIS A 111 -14.64 6.17 -0.34
C HIS A 111 -15.12 6.31 -1.78
N ASP A 112 -16.15 5.56 -2.12
CA ASP A 112 -16.95 5.80 -3.31
C ASP A 112 -18.26 6.50 -2.90
N PRO A 113 -18.48 7.77 -3.28
CA PRO A 113 -19.73 8.49 -3.00
C PRO A 113 -20.96 7.83 -3.66
N ASN A 114 -20.74 6.97 -4.66
CA ASN A 114 -21.80 6.24 -5.36
C ASN A 114 -21.90 4.77 -4.95
N SER A 115 -21.05 4.29 -4.03
CA SER A 115 -21.13 2.91 -3.55
C SER A 115 -22.32 2.76 -2.59
N PRO A 116 -23.22 1.79 -2.83
CA PRO A 116 -24.34 1.52 -1.94
C PRO A 116 -23.92 0.77 -0.65
N ASP A 117 -22.67 0.35 -0.51
CA ASP A 117 -22.21 -0.55 0.56
C ASP A 117 -21.50 0.17 1.72
N GLU A 118 -22.04 1.31 2.16
CA GLU A 118 -21.55 1.99 3.36
C GLU A 118 -21.66 1.10 4.61
N ALA A 119 -22.77 0.37 4.73
CA ALA A 119 -23.00 -0.53 5.85
C ALA A 119 -21.98 -1.67 5.92
N GLY A 120 -21.62 -2.29 4.77
CA GLY A 120 -20.60 -3.33 4.73
C GLY A 120 -19.22 -2.80 5.10
N ARG A 121 -18.86 -1.59 4.68
CA ARG A 121 -17.62 -0.91 5.10
C ARG A 121 -17.56 -0.68 6.61
N VAL A 122 -18.63 -0.15 7.19
CA VAL A 122 -18.69 0.08 8.66
C VAL A 122 -18.57 -1.25 9.41
N GLN A 123 -19.29 -2.29 8.97
CA GLN A 123 -19.21 -3.62 9.56
C GLN A 123 -17.81 -4.22 9.49
N TYR A 124 -17.12 -4.07 8.34
CA TYR A 124 -15.74 -4.50 8.17
C TYR A 124 -14.79 -3.80 9.17
N ILE A 125 -14.85 -2.47 9.26
CA ILE A 125 -14.00 -1.69 10.17
C ILE A 125 -14.27 -2.10 11.63
N VAL A 126 -15.53 -2.17 12.03
CA VAL A 126 -15.91 -2.57 13.40
C VAL A 126 -15.45 -3.99 13.72
N LYS A 127 -15.58 -4.92 12.76
CA LYS A 127 -15.08 -6.29 12.93
C LYS A 127 -13.57 -6.30 13.13
N ALA A 128 -12.82 -5.60 12.28
CA ALA A 128 -11.36 -5.52 12.38
C ALA A 128 -10.90 -4.97 13.73
N LEU A 129 -11.50 -3.87 14.19
CA LEU A 129 -11.15 -3.24 15.49
C LEU A 129 -11.48 -4.14 16.69
N ASN A 130 -12.60 -4.87 16.65
CA ASN A 130 -13.01 -5.75 17.76
C ASN A 130 -12.18 -7.04 17.88
N GLN A 131 -11.38 -7.39 16.88
CA GLN A 131 -10.65 -8.65 16.83
C GLN A 131 -9.18 -8.53 17.24
N THR A 132 -8.69 -7.33 17.58
CA THR A 132 -7.27 -7.09 17.87
C THR A 132 -6.99 -6.72 19.33
N SER A 133 -5.70 -6.68 19.71
CA SER A 133 -5.27 -6.24 21.04
C SER A 133 -5.39 -4.72 21.21
N ILE A 134 -5.44 -4.27 22.46
CA ILE A 134 -5.62 -2.86 22.83
C ILE A 134 -4.38 -2.00 22.57
N ASP A 135 -3.23 -2.61 22.28
CA ASP A 135 -1.96 -1.95 21.95
C ASP A 135 -1.65 -1.94 20.45
N ASN A 136 -2.63 -2.31 19.62
CA ASN A 136 -2.47 -2.39 18.17
C ASN A 136 -2.47 -1.00 17.51
N ILE A 137 -1.69 -0.89 16.43
CA ILE A 137 -1.67 0.24 15.51
C ILE A 137 -2.20 -0.24 14.15
N PHE A 138 -3.36 0.25 13.75
CA PHE A 138 -3.88 0.00 12.41
C PHE A 138 -3.32 1.00 11.41
N LEU A 139 -2.75 0.49 10.32
CA LEU A 139 -2.35 1.26 9.16
C LEU A 139 -3.40 1.10 8.06
N ILE A 140 -4.05 2.22 7.70
CA ILE A 140 -5.22 2.23 6.83
C ILE A 140 -4.97 3.18 5.65
N PRO A 141 -4.50 2.68 4.50
CA PRO A 141 -4.54 3.44 3.27
C PRO A 141 -5.99 3.76 2.94
N TYR A 142 -6.28 5.04 2.79
CA TYR A 142 -7.60 5.55 2.51
C TYR A 142 -7.53 6.49 1.32
N ASN A 143 -8.52 6.41 0.45
CA ASN A 143 -8.61 7.32 -0.69
C ASN A 143 -10.01 7.96 -0.71
N PRO A 144 -10.13 9.23 -0.28
CA PRO A 144 -11.40 9.95 -0.24
C PRO A 144 -11.95 10.36 -1.62
N GLY A 145 -11.21 10.17 -2.71
CA GLY A 145 -11.63 10.61 -4.05
C GLY A 145 -10.46 10.99 -4.95
N GLY A 146 -9.70 10.00 -5.42
CA GLY A 146 -8.56 10.17 -6.33
C GLY A 146 -7.24 10.58 -5.66
N HIS A 147 -7.13 10.48 -4.34
CA HIS A 147 -5.93 10.87 -3.59
C HIS A 147 -5.68 9.89 -2.45
N TRP A 148 -4.51 9.28 -2.36
CA TRP A 148 -4.19 8.36 -1.26
C TRP A 148 -3.65 9.10 -0.04
N ILE A 149 -4.22 8.80 1.13
CA ILE A 149 -3.72 9.20 2.44
C ILE A 149 -3.55 7.98 3.34
N LEU A 150 -2.78 8.12 4.42
CA LEU A 150 -2.67 7.09 5.44
C LEU A 150 -3.40 7.56 6.71
N THR A 151 -4.42 6.79 7.10
CA THR A 151 -5.07 6.90 8.40
C THR A 151 -4.43 5.89 9.35
N ILE A 152 -4.18 6.30 10.59
CA ILE A 152 -3.57 5.47 11.62
C ILE A 152 -4.46 5.48 12.84
N ILE A 153 -4.94 4.32 13.28
CA ILE A 153 -5.66 4.16 14.55
C ILE A 153 -4.68 3.57 15.56
N ASP A 154 -4.49 4.29 16.65
CA ASP A 154 -3.57 3.95 17.73
C ASP A 154 -4.39 3.62 18.97
N GLU A 155 -4.73 2.33 19.13
CA GLU A 155 -5.66 1.85 20.18
C GLU A 155 -5.11 2.15 21.58
N GLU A 156 -3.79 2.02 21.79
CA GLU A 156 -3.14 2.25 23.09
C GLU A 156 -3.40 3.67 23.62
N ARG A 157 -3.46 4.65 22.72
CA ARG A 157 -3.57 6.07 23.09
C ARG A 157 -4.91 6.68 22.74
N ASP A 158 -5.85 5.90 22.22
CA ASP A 158 -7.17 6.34 21.79
C ASP A 158 -7.07 7.56 20.84
N ASN A 159 -6.28 7.42 19.77
CA ASN A 159 -6.06 8.51 18.80
C ASN A 159 -6.12 8.04 17.36
N VAL A 160 -6.68 8.89 16.51
CA VAL A 160 -6.60 8.75 15.06
C VAL A 160 -5.63 9.79 14.50
N TYR A 161 -4.66 9.34 13.72
CA TYR A 161 -3.71 10.19 13.03
C TYR A 161 -3.90 10.15 11.51
N ILE A 162 -3.62 11.28 10.86
CA ILE A 162 -3.62 11.39 9.41
C ILE A 162 -2.26 11.83 8.90
N MET A 163 -1.74 11.07 7.94
CA MET A 163 -0.58 11.40 7.12
C MET A 163 -1.03 11.60 5.68
N ASP A 164 -1.04 12.86 5.26
CA ASP A 164 -1.53 13.27 3.96
C ASP A 164 -0.37 13.80 3.08
N PRO A 165 -0.08 13.16 1.93
CA PRO A 165 0.94 13.64 1.00
C PRO A 165 0.69 15.05 0.43
N LEU A 166 -0.56 15.54 0.37
CA LEU A 166 -0.83 16.94 0.02
C LEU A 166 -0.59 17.88 1.21
N GLY A 167 -0.57 17.33 2.42
CA GLY A 167 -0.52 18.08 3.66
C GLY A 167 -1.77 18.93 3.88
N ALA A 168 -2.93 18.47 3.42
CA ALA A 168 -4.19 19.16 3.61
C ALA A 168 -4.52 19.29 5.10
N ARG A 169 -5.39 20.26 5.41
CA ARG A 169 -5.96 20.44 6.73
C ARG A 169 -7.36 19.85 6.71
N TYR A 170 -7.64 18.99 7.67
CA TYR A 170 -8.96 18.41 7.86
C TYR A 170 -9.73 19.25 8.89
N PRO A 171 -11.01 19.55 8.66
CA PRO A 171 -11.78 20.51 9.46
C PRO A 171 -12.17 20.00 10.86
N HIS A 172 -11.85 18.76 11.22
CA HIS A 172 -12.22 18.17 12.50
C HIS A 172 -10.99 18.01 13.41
N ASP A 173 -11.05 18.64 14.58
CA ASP A 173 -10.00 18.58 15.62
C ASP A 173 -9.81 17.17 16.24
N ILE A 174 -10.66 16.22 15.86
CA ILE A 174 -10.62 14.82 16.33
C ILE A 174 -9.40 14.09 15.73
N TRP A 175 -9.03 14.41 14.48
CA TRP A 175 -7.93 13.72 13.79
C TRP A 175 -6.61 14.47 13.94
N LYS A 176 -5.61 13.80 14.52
CA LYS A 176 -4.30 14.38 14.77
C LYS A 176 -3.43 14.31 13.51
N ARG A 177 -3.14 15.47 12.93
CA ARG A 177 -2.23 15.54 11.78
C ARG A 177 -0.80 15.23 12.19
N ILE A 178 -0.13 14.39 11.41
CA ILE A 178 1.32 14.13 11.52
C ILE A 178 2.06 14.84 10.37
N GLY A 179 3.21 15.44 10.69
CA GLY A 179 4.08 16.13 9.72
C GLY A 179 4.79 15.15 8.79
N ALA A 180 4.07 14.63 7.79
CA ALA A 180 4.60 13.69 6.80
C ALA A 180 5.26 14.43 5.61
N PRO A 181 6.31 13.85 4.98
CA PRO A 181 6.86 14.34 3.72
C PRO A 181 5.79 14.39 2.64
N LYS A 182 5.62 15.52 1.96
CA LYS A 182 4.59 15.73 0.94
C LYS A 182 4.95 15.04 -0.37
N GLN A 183 3.96 14.86 -1.24
CA GLN A 183 4.19 14.56 -2.64
C GLN A 183 4.74 15.79 -3.36
N ALA A 184 5.69 15.56 -4.28
CA ALA A 184 6.31 16.63 -5.06
C ALA A 184 5.51 16.96 -6.33
N ASP A 185 4.61 16.06 -6.74
CA ASP A 185 3.80 16.15 -7.95
C ASP A 185 2.34 15.80 -7.66
N GLY A 186 1.52 15.63 -8.70
CA GLY A 186 0.11 15.26 -8.58
C GLY A 186 -0.15 13.75 -8.52
N LYS A 187 0.86 12.89 -8.63
CA LYS A 187 0.70 11.46 -8.92
C LYS A 187 1.27 10.53 -7.84
N THR A 188 2.14 11.05 -6.97
CA THR A 188 2.95 10.24 -6.06
C THR A 188 2.34 9.95 -4.69
N CYS A 189 1.07 10.30 -4.45
CA CYS A 189 0.39 10.08 -3.17
C CYS A 189 0.47 8.62 -2.70
N GLY A 190 0.17 7.66 -3.58
CA GLY A 190 0.19 6.23 -3.24
C GLY A 190 1.58 5.74 -2.83
N TYR A 191 2.63 6.18 -3.52
CA TYR A 191 4.02 5.86 -3.18
C TYR A 191 4.44 6.46 -1.84
N CYS A 192 4.00 7.69 -1.55
CA CYS A 192 4.22 8.31 -0.25
C CYS A 192 3.54 7.50 0.86
N VAL A 193 2.29 7.06 0.66
CA VAL A 193 1.54 6.23 1.62
C VAL A 193 2.23 4.88 1.86
N MET A 194 2.67 4.19 0.80
CA MET A 194 3.47 2.97 0.91
C MET A 194 4.74 3.23 1.73
N ARG A 195 5.46 4.33 1.45
CA ARG A 195 6.68 4.69 2.19
C ARG A 195 6.39 5.03 3.66
N TYR A 196 5.29 5.71 3.97
CA TYR A 196 4.89 5.99 5.36
C TYR A 196 4.68 4.69 6.13
N MET A 197 3.92 3.75 5.56
CA MET A 197 3.66 2.46 6.17
C MET A 197 4.96 1.69 6.42
N LYS A 198 5.85 1.62 5.42
CA LYS A 198 7.17 0.98 5.54
C LYS A 198 7.98 1.57 6.69
N GLU A 199 8.08 2.89 6.77
CA GLU A 199 8.86 3.56 7.83
C GLU A 199 8.26 3.35 9.24
N ILE A 200 6.95 3.11 9.35
CA ILE A 200 6.31 2.74 10.62
C ILE A 200 6.60 1.27 10.95
N CYS A 201 6.51 0.37 9.95
CA CYS A 201 6.79 -1.05 10.11
C CYS A 201 8.27 -1.36 10.40
N GLU A 202 9.19 -0.44 10.11
CA GLU A 202 10.61 -0.54 10.45
C GLU A 202 10.95 0.15 11.79
N ASP A 203 10.01 0.88 12.39
CA ASP A 203 10.25 1.62 13.62
C ASP A 203 9.95 0.79 14.87
N SER A 204 10.98 0.12 15.41
CA SER A 204 10.86 -0.70 16.63
C SER A 204 10.45 0.05 17.88
N SER A 205 10.60 1.38 17.90
CA SER A 205 10.14 2.20 19.02
C SER A 205 8.66 2.60 18.91
N LEU A 206 8.03 2.37 17.75
CA LEU A 206 6.70 2.85 17.39
C LEU A 206 6.51 4.36 17.69
N ALA A 207 7.62 5.11 17.65
CA ALA A 207 7.66 6.53 18.00
C ALA A 207 7.44 7.44 16.78
N PHE A 208 6.74 6.92 15.75
CA PHE A 208 6.48 7.62 14.49
C PHE A 208 5.90 9.02 14.73
N ARG A 209 5.01 9.17 15.72
CA ARG A 209 4.44 10.44 16.18
C ARG A 209 5.51 11.52 16.39
N THR A 210 6.51 11.21 17.20
CA THR A 210 7.59 12.14 17.56
C THR A 210 8.60 12.30 16.42
N LYS A 211 8.92 11.20 15.72
CA LYS A 211 9.87 11.22 14.59
C LYS A 211 9.37 12.07 13.43
N TYR A 212 8.11 11.95 13.06
CA TYR A 212 7.52 12.79 12.03
C TYR A 212 7.27 14.23 12.51
N ALA A 213 6.91 14.45 13.78
CA ALA A 213 6.80 15.81 14.33
C ALA A 213 8.15 16.56 14.34
N SER A 214 9.25 15.86 14.61
CA SER A 214 10.61 16.39 14.65
C SER A 214 11.27 16.52 13.27
N ARG A 215 10.74 15.85 12.23
CA ARG A 215 11.22 15.87 10.84
C ARG A 215 11.03 17.19 10.09
N ARG A 216 10.98 18.33 10.79
CA ARG A 216 10.75 19.70 10.27
C ARG A 216 11.53 20.11 9.00
N LYS A 217 12.58 19.37 8.61
CA LYS A 217 13.40 19.63 7.41
C LYS A 217 13.04 18.81 6.17
N LYS A 218 12.33 17.67 6.28
CA LYS A 218 12.04 16.82 5.11
C LYS A 218 10.68 17.17 4.52
N VAL A 219 10.71 17.98 3.46
CA VAL A 219 9.49 18.49 2.80
C VAL A 219 8.90 17.47 1.82
N PHE A 220 9.75 16.71 1.12
CA PHE A 220 9.36 15.71 0.12
C PHE A 220 10.20 14.44 0.28
N TYR A 221 9.69 13.30 -0.20
CA TYR A 221 10.56 12.15 -0.49
C TYR A 221 11.39 12.41 -1.74
N THR A 222 12.63 11.93 -1.73
CA THR A 222 13.46 11.92 -2.94
C THR A 222 12.98 10.83 -3.90
N GLN A 223 13.25 10.99 -5.20
CA GLN A 223 12.93 9.96 -6.20
C GLN A 223 13.53 8.61 -5.79
N MET A 224 14.79 8.58 -5.35
CA MET A 224 15.48 7.39 -4.84
C MET A 224 14.73 6.69 -3.69
N GLU A 225 14.04 7.43 -2.82
CA GLU A 225 13.31 6.82 -1.70
C GLU A 225 11.97 6.22 -2.14
N LEU A 226 11.27 6.87 -3.07
CA LEU A 226 10.05 6.30 -3.68
C LEU A 226 10.40 5.10 -4.57
N ASP A 227 11.56 5.16 -5.20
CA ASP A 227 12.11 4.11 -6.03
C ASP A 227 12.44 2.84 -5.26
N LYS A 228 12.94 2.94 -4.03
CA LYS A 228 13.15 1.77 -3.16
C LYS A 228 11.85 1.02 -2.89
N VAL A 229 10.76 1.75 -2.64
CA VAL A 229 9.42 1.15 -2.45
C VAL A 229 9.00 0.36 -3.69
N ARG A 230 9.34 0.86 -4.88
CA ARG A 230 9.02 0.19 -6.15
C ARG A 230 9.84 -1.06 -6.36
N ASP A 231 11.13 -0.98 -6.04
CA ASP A 231 12.04 -2.11 -6.14
C ASP A 231 11.62 -3.22 -5.15
N GLU A 232 11.30 -2.88 -3.90
CA GLU A 232 10.77 -3.82 -2.89
C GLU A 232 9.47 -4.51 -3.36
N TRP A 233 8.53 -3.70 -3.87
CA TRP A 233 7.27 -4.22 -4.40
C TRP A 233 7.48 -5.17 -5.57
N ALA A 234 8.36 -4.82 -6.52
CA ALA A 234 8.64 -5.65 -7.69
C ALA A 234 9.23 -7.00 -7.29
N HIS A 235 10.20 -7.03 -6.37
CA HIS A 235 10.76 -8.27 -5.85
C HIS A 235 9.69 -9.14 -5.18
N HIS A 236 8.84 -8.54 -4.34
CA HIS A 236 7.78 -9.29 -3.68
C HIS A 236 6.76 -9.87 -4.65
N VAL A 237 6.36 -9.11 -5.67
CA VAL A 237 5.39 -9.58 -6.68
C VAL A 237 5.99 -10.64 -7.61
N LEU A 238 7.32 -10.63 -7.83
CA LEU A 238 8.00 -11.72 -8.56
C LEU A 238 7.90 -13.07 -7.84
N GLU A 239 7.81 -13.10 -6.52
CA GLU A 239 7.64 -14.34 -5.74
C GLU A 239 6.30 -15.03 -6.01
N TRP A 240 5.37 -14.36 -6.71
CA TRP A 240 4.05 -14.90 -7.02
C TRP A 240 4.04 -15.77 -8.28
N ILE A 241 5.15 -15.76 -9.04
CA ILE A 241 5.33 -16.38 -10.35
C ILE A 241 6.14 -17.67 -10.21
#